data_AF-A0A3F2RGL5-F1
#
_entry.id   AF-A0A3F2RGL5-F1
#
_cell.length_a   1.000
_cell.length_b   1.000
_cell.length_c   1.000
_cell.angle_alpha   90.00
_cell.angle_beta   90.00
_cell.angle_gamma   90.00
#
_symmetry.space_group_name_H-M   'P 1'
#
loop_
_entity.id
_entity.type
_entity.pdbx_description
1 polymer ?
#
loop_
_entity_poly.entity_id
_entity_poly.type
_entity_poly.pdbx_seq_one_letter_code
_entity_poly.pdbx_strand_id
1 'polypeptide(L)'
;MKSAICVALAVVAVGSTAAASSGDCAFGCPGVENPVCGSDGVTYSNKCYLNLEACKSNSGITKVYDGECLATSSSDLSSSSSSSSESTQVDTYNDECEMRRVECKNKDKIPSSSPSSAPSAEASRADLDNDDECSFACFDVYRPVIGDDGKTYSNECYMRRAKCKNKDTSTDV
;
A
#
# COMPACT_ATOMS: atom_id res chain seq x y z
N MET A 1 28.22 -19.68 -78.64
CA MET A 1 28.09 -20.61 -77.50
C MET A 1 28.91 -20.07 -76.33
N LYS A 2 28.26 -19.34 -75.41
CA LYS A 2 28.77 -18.86 -74.12
C LYS A 2 27.55 -18.62 -73.23
N SER A 3 26.93 -19.71 -72.76
CA SER A 3 25.83 -19.63 -71.79
C SER A 3 26.44 -19.59 -70.39
N ALA A 4 26.33 -18.44 -69.73
CA ALA A 4 26.71 -18.28 -68.35
C ALA A 4 25.62 -18.92 -67.46
N ILE A 5 25.97 -20.03 -66.82
CA ILE A 5 25.15 -20.65 -65.77
C ILE A 5 25.41 -19.85 -64.50
N CYS A 6 24.51 -18.95 -64.14
CA CYS A 6 24.51 -18.31 -62.83
C CYS A 6 24.00 -19.32 -61.79
N VAL A 7 24.93 -20.03 -61.15
CA VAL A 7 24.64 -20.85 -59.97
C VAL A 7 24.33 -19.90 -58.82
N ALA A 8 23.04 -19.71 -58.53
CA ALA A 8 22.61 -19.00 -57.33
C ALA A 8 22.94 -19.86 -56.11
N LEU A 9 24.02 -19.51 -55.40
CA LEU A 9 24.36 -20.08 -54.10
C LEU A 9 23.24 -19.75 -53.11
N ALA A 10 22.62 -20.79 -52.57
CA ALA A 10 21.62 -20.69 -51.52
C ALA A 10 22.25 -20.09 -50.26
N VAL A 11 21.81 -18.88 -49.88
CA VAL A 11 22.12 -18.32 -48.57
C VAL A 11 21.16 -18.98 -47.57
N VAL A 12 21.62 -20.03 -46.90
CA VAL A 12 20.92 -20.57 -45.73
C VAL A 12 21.19 -19.59 -44.59
N ALA A 13 20.26 -18.70 -44.33
CA ALA A 13 20.28 -17.88 -43.12
C ALA A 13 20.09 -18.81 -41.92
N VAL A 14 21.19 -19.15 -41.24
CA VAL A 14 21.14 -19.81 -39.93
C VAL A 14 20.76 -18.73 -38.92
N GLY A 15 19.45 -18.54 -38.73
CA GLY A 15 18.95 -17.71 -37.65
C GLY A 15 19.39 -18.33 -36.33
N SER A 16 20.27 -17.65 -35.60
CA SER A 16 20.57 -18.00 -34.22
C SER A 16 19.32 -17.74 -33.38
N THR A 17 18.65 -18.79 -32.94
CA THR A 17 17.52 -18.70 -32.01
C THR A 17 18.04 -18.30 -30.64
N ALA A 18 18.15 -17.00 -30.39
CA ALA A 18 18.21 -16.45 -29.04
C ALA A 18 16.79 -16.09 -28.60
N ALA A 19 15.94 -17.11 -28.42
CA ALA A 19 14.79 -16.99 -27.54
C ALA A 19 15.26 -17.55 -26.20
N ALA A 20 15.42 -16.67 -25.21
CA ALA A 20 15.70 -17.05 -23.83
C ALA A 20 14.80 -18.24 -23.44
N SER A 21 15.41 -19.34 -23.01
CA SER A 21 14.69 -20.51 -22.56
C SER A 21 13.88 -20.15 -21.33
N SER A 22 12.60 -19.83 -21.56
CA SER A 22 11.53 -19.96 -20.57
C SER A 22 11.57 -21.38 -20.02
N GLY A 23 11.82 -21.59 -18.72
CA GLY A 23 11.68 -22.93 -18.17
C GLY A 23 12.07 -23.14 -16.71
N ASP A 24 13.23 -22.67 -16.27
CA ASP A 24 13.79 -23.21 -15.02
C ASP A 24 13.49 -22.34 -13.79
N CYS A 25 12.29 -22.54 -13.25
CA CYS A 25 11.87 -22.04 -11.93
C CYS A 25 12.50 -22.84 -10.77
N ALA A 26 13.79 -23.15 -10.90
CA ALA A 26 14.53 -24.00 -9.99
C ALA A 26 15.55 -23.17 -9.21
N PHE A 27 15.08 -22.41 -8.23
CA PHE A 27 15.92 -21.71 -7.26
C PHE A 27 15.52 -22.06 -5.83
N GLY A 28 16.52 -22.13 -4.94
CA GLY A 28 16.31 -22.41 -3.52
C GLY A 28 15.88 -21.17 -2.75
N CYS A 29 15.01 -21.37 -1.76
CA CYS A 29 14.57 -20.31 -0.86
C CYS A 29 15.13 -20.52 0.56
N PRO A 30 15.54 -19.43 1.24
CA PRO A 30 15.93 -19.51 2.63
C PRO A 30 14.69 -19.79 3.51
N GLY A 31 14.86 -20.59 4.56
CA GLY A 31 13.83 -20.87 5.57
C GLY A 31 13.66 -19.74 6.58
N VAL A 32 13.64 -18.49 6.11
CA VAL A 32 13.39 -17.31 6.95
C VAL A 32 11.90 -17.00 6.90
N GLU A 33 11.26 -16.98 8.06
CA GLU A 33 9.84 -16.66 8.20
C GLU A 33 9.64 -15.12 8.19
N ASN A 34 9.21 -14.60 7.04
CA ASN A 34 8.88 -13.20 6.82
C ASN A 34 7.63 -13.17 5.91
N PRO A 35 6.44 -13.45 6.47
CA PRO A 35 5.25 -13.74 5.68
C PRO A 35 4.89 -12.57 4.76
N VAL A 36 4.34 -12.89 3.60
CA VAL A 36 3.85 -11.91 2.62
C VAL A 36 2.51 -12.34 2.05
N CYS A 37 1.63 -11.37 1.79
CA CYS A 37 0.36 -11.62 1.13
C CYS A 37 0.50 -11.46 -0.39
N GLY A 38 0.16 -12.52 -1.12
CA GLY A 38 0.12 -12.53 -2.58
C GLY A 38 -1.16 -11.88 -3.14
N SER A 39 -1.11 -11.45 -4.39
CA SER A 39 -2.26 -10.87 -5.12
C SER A 39 -3.37 -11.88 -5.38
N ASP A 40 -3.08 -13.16 -5.18
CA ASP A 40 -4.00 -14.29 -5.20
C ASP A 40 -4.68 -14.54 -3.84
N GLY A 41 -4.37 -13.73 -2.81
CA GLY A 41 -4.92 -13.87 -1.47
C GLY A 41 -4.30 -15.01 -0.66
N VAL A 42 -3.17 -15.56 -1.12
CA VAL A 42 -2.42 -16.62 -0.43
C VAL A 42 -1.27 -16.03 0.37
N THR A 43 -1.11 -16.50 1.61
CA THR A 43 0.06 -16.19 2.45
C THR A 43 1.24 -17.06 2.03
N TYR A 44 2.38 -16.44 1.77
CA TYR A 44 3.65 -17.14 1.53
C TYR A 44 4.63 -16.88 2.68
N SER A 45 5.36 -17.91 3.12
CA SER A 45 6.32 -17.82 4.24
C SER A 45 7.36 -16.72 4.07
N ASN A 46 7.74 -16.41 2.82
CA ASN A 46 8.51 -15.23 2.46
C ASN A 46 8.39 -14.89 0.97
N LYS A 47 8.98 -13.74 0.60
CA LYS A 47 9.01 -13.24 -0.78
C LYS A 47 9.67 -14.20 -1.78
N CYS A 48 10.64 -15.02 -1.36
CA CYS A 48 11.26 -16.01 -2.24
C CYS A 48 10.25 -17.08 -2.64
N TYR A 49 9.52 -17.65 -1.68
CA TYR A 49 8.50 -18.65 -1.97
C TYR A 49 7.36 -18.11 -2.85
N LEU A 50 6.95 -16.85 -2.64
CA LEU A 50 5.98 -16.19 -3.54
C LEU A 50 6.50 -16.14 -4.98
N ASN A 51 7.74 -15.68 -5.19
CA ASN A 51 8.32 -15.58 -6.54
C ASN A 51 8.54 -16.97 -7.17
N LEU A 52 8.88 -17.97 -6.36
CA LEU A 52 9.05 -19.34 -6.82
C LEU A 52 7.72 -19.90 -7.36
N GLU A 53 6.63 -19.70 -6.63
CA GLU A 53 5.31 -20.12 -7.08
C GLU A 53 4.82 -19.31 -8.28
N ALA A 54 5.02 -17.98 -8.30
CA ALA A 54 4.73 -17.16 -9.48
C ALA A 54 5.45 -17.68 -10.74
N CYS A 55 6.71 -18.06 -10.60
CA CYS A 55 7.49 -18.65 -11.68
C CYS A 55 6.92 -20.03 -12.09
N LYS A 56 6.80 -20.97 -11.15
CA LYS A 56 6.36 -22.36 -11.43
C LYS A 56 4.97 -22.43 -12.04
N SER A 57 4.05 -21.61 -11.54
CA SER A 57 2.66 -21.56 -12.01
C SER A 57 2.49 -20.71 -13.27
N ASN A 58 3.57 -20.08 -13.76
CA ASN A 58 3.52 -19.06 -14.81
C ASN A 58 2.45 -17.98 -14.54
N SER A 59 2.17 -17.72 -13.26
CA SER A 59 1.12 -16.81 -12.83
C SER A 59 1.75 -15.49 -12.40
N GLY A 60 1.12 -14.37 -12.78
CA GLY A 60 1.55 -13.01 -12.44
C GLY A 60 1.30 -12.65 -10.96
N ILE A 61 1.59 -13.56 -10.03
CA ILE A 61 1.38 -13.37 -8.60
C ILE A 61 2.38 -12.31 -8.11
N THR A 62 1.86 -11.24 -7.56
CA THR A 62 2.64 -10.12 -7.02
C THR A 62 2.45 -10.01 -5.52
N LYS A 63 3.37 -9.35 -4.82
CA LYS A 63 3.19 -9.07 -3.40
C LYS A 63 2.23 -7.90 -3.25
N VAL A 64 1.19 -8.04 -2.43
CA VAL A 64 0.29 -6.94 -2.05
C VAL A 64 0.85 -6.20 -0.84
N TYR A 65 1.11 -6.90 0.26
CA TYR A 65 1.69 -6.34 1.49
C TYR A 65 2.52 -7.37 2.26
N ASP A 66 3.31 -6.89 3.21
CA ASP A 66 4.06 -7.72 4.16
C ASP A 66 3.14 -8.16 5.31
N GLY A 67 3.28 -9.41 5.77
CA GLY A 67 2.36 -10.08 6.69
C GLY A 67 1.50 -11.14 6.00
N GLU A 68 0.72 -11.87 6.80
CA GLU A 68 -0.23 -12.86 6.30
C GLU A 68 -1.44 -12.20 5.63
N CYS A 69 -2.04 -12.86 4.64
CA CYS A 69 -3.29 -12.39 4.08
C CYS A 69 -4.40 -12.41 5.13
N LEU A 70 -5.24 -11.37 5.12
CA LEU A 70 -6.44 -11.28 5.97
C LEU A 70 -7.37 -12.45 5.63
N ALA A 71 -7.53 -13.39 6.55
CA ALA A 71 -8.41 -14.54 6.37
C ALA A 71 -9.87 -14.08 6.26
N THR A 72 -10.49 -14.27 5.09
CA THR A 72 -11.92 -14.52 5.07
C THR A 72 -12.09 -15.96 5.53
N SER A 73 -12.45 -16.14 6.80
CA SER A 73 -12.76 -17.42 7.42
C SER A 73 -13.77 -18.22 6.57
N SER A 74 -13.25 -19.12 5.74
CA SER A 74 -13.99 -20.19 5.07
C SER A 74 -13.33 -21.54 5.35
N SER A 75 -12.98 -21.77 6.61
CA SER A 75 -12.93 -23.12 7.16
C SER A 75 -13.64 -23.10 8.50
N ASP A 76 -14.97 -23.20 8.42
CA ASP A 76 -15.65 -24.06 9.38
C ASP A 76 -14.92 -25.41 9.39
N LEU A 77 -14.35 -25.68 10.57
CA LEU A 77 -13.97 -26.96 11.13
C LEU A 77 -12.84 -27.72 10.43
N SER A 78 -11.76 -28.05 11.13
CA SER A 78 -11.73 -28.62 12.49
C SER A 78 -10.38 -28.28 13.16
N SER A 79 -10.25 -27.97 14.44
CA SER A 79 -11.16 -28.15 15.56
C SER A 79 -10.81 -27.17 16.69
N SER A 80 -11.81 -26.47 17.21
CA SER A 80 -12.02 -26.17 18.65
C SER A 80 -13.34 -25.41 18.81
N SER A 81 -14.44 -26.03 18.38
CA SER A 81 -15.79 -25.54 18.65
C SER A 81 -16.38 -26.39 19.77
N SER A 82 -16.21 -25.93 21.01
CA SER A 82 -17.04 -26.37 22.13
C SER A 82 -18.20 -25.39 22.28
N SER A 83 -19.38 -25.94 22.09
CA SER A 83 -20.71 -25.39 22.26
C SER A 83 -20.86 -24.45 23.46
N SER A 84 -21.58 -23.34 23.29
CA SER A 84 -22.96 -23.22 23.76
C SER A 84 -23.47 -21.80 23.51
N SER A 85 -24.62 -21.72 22.87
CA SER A 85 -25.52 -20.58 22.89
C SER A 85 -25.74 -20.09 24.32
N GLU A 86 -25.66 -18.78 24.56
CA GLU A 86 -26.70 -17.95 25.19
C GLU A 86 -26.06 -16.60 25.59
N SER A 87 -26.60 -15.52 25.03
CA SER A 87 -26.77 -14.16 25.55
C SER A 87 -25.79 -13.57 26.60
N THR A 88 -25.37 -12.33 26.28
CA THR A 88 -24.92 -11.25 27.18
C THR A 88 -23.56 -11.38 27.87
N GLN A 89 -22.52 -10.79 27.27
CA GLN A 89 -21.82 -9.66 27.90
C GLN A 89 -20.96 -8.89 26.91
N VAL A 90 -20.95 -7.57 27.12
CA VAL A 90 -20.09 -6.57 26.48
C VAL A 90 -18.64 -6.92 26.75
N ASP A 91 -17.81 -7.05 25.70
CA ASP A 91 -16.38 -6.82 25.83
C ASP A 91 -15.86 -6.06 24.61
N THR A 92 -15.31 -4.91 24.94
CA THR A 92 -14.78 -3.86 24.09
C THR A 92 -13.40 -4.26 23.58
N TYR A 93 -13.19 -4.36 22.27
CA TYR A 93 -11.86 -4.14 21.69
C TYR A 93 -11.96 -3.42 20.33
N ASN A 94 -11.23 -2.32 20.25
CA ASN A 94 -11.22 -1.30 19.21
C ASN A 94 -10.44 -1.78 17.98
N ASP A 95 -11.12 -2.11 16.89
CA ASP A 95 -10.51 -2.26 15.57
C ASP A 95 -10.89 -1.08 14.68
N GLU A 96 -9.90 -0.26 14.27
CA GLU A 96 -10.09 0.96 13.46
C GLU A 96 -10.83 0.75 12.12
N CYS A 97 -10.97 -0.50 11.67
CA CYS A 97 -11.72 -0.86 10.46
C CYS A 97 -13.24 -0.98 10.68
N GLU A 98 -13.73 -1.26 11.90
CA GLU A 98 -15.18 -1.32 12.19
C GLU A 98 -15.82 0.09 12.18
N MET A 99 -15.06 1.14 12.52
CA MET A 99 -15.58 2.52 12.56
C MET A 99 -15.84 3.13 11.17
N ARG A 100 -15.11 2.72 10.12
CA ARG A 100 -15.37 3.20 8.74
C ARG A 100 -16.53 2.50 8.04
N ARG A 101 -17.00 1.36 8.57
CA ARG A 101 -18.10 0.59 7.98
C ARG A 101 -19.47 1.16 8.36
N VAL A 102 -19.57 1.89 9.47
CA VAL A 102 -20.79 2.58 9.94
C VAL A 102 -21.02 3.89 9.16
N GLU A 103 -19.97 4.66 8.86
CA GLU A 103 -20.07 5.90 8.07
C GLU A 103 -20.48 5.68 6.62
N CYS A 104 -20.12 4.53 6.03
CA CYS A 104 -20.48 4.22 4.64
C CYS A 104 -21.96 3.82 4.48
N LYS A 105 -22.63 3.35 5.55
CA LYS A 105 -24.04 2.93 5.54
C LYS A 105 -25.03 4.02 5.96
N ASN A 106 -24.59 5.08 6.65
CA ASN A 106 -25.44 6.24 6.99
C ASN A 106 -25.29 7.38 5.97
N LYS A 107 -25.60 7.09 4.71
CA LYS A 107 -25.48 8.06 3.60
C LYS A 107 -26.53 9.20 3.61
N ASP A 108 -27.43 9.27 4.58
CA ASP A 108 -28.50 10.29 4.64
C ASP A 108 -28.46 11.19 5.88
N LYS A 109 -27.37 11.22 6.65
CA LYS A 109 -27.20 12.20 7.74
C LYS A 109 -25.77 12.72 7.85
N ILE A 110 -25.29 13.37 6.79
CA ILE A 110 -24.18 14.34 6.90
C ILE A 110 -24.76 15.61 7.53
N PRO A 111 -24.38 16.00 8.76
CA PRO A 111 -24.72 17.32 9.25
C PRO A 111 -23.80 18.33 8.57
N SER A 112 -24.36 19.06 7.61
CA SER A 112 -23.88 20.36 7.18
C SER A 112 -24.03 21.36 8.34
N SER A 113 -23.17 21.29 9.35
CA SER A 113 -22.93 22.39 10.30
C SER A 113 -21.94 21.96 11.38
N SER A 114 -20.95 22.82 11.59
CA SER A 114 -20.09 22.88 12.77
C SER A 114 -20.88 22.76 14.08
N PRO A 115 -20.29 22.14 15.11
CA PRO A 115 -20.56 22.51 16.50
C PRO A 115 -19.24 22.88 17.18
N SER A 116 -19.01 24.09 17.69
CA SER A 116 -19.67 24.74 18.83
C SER A 116 -19.76 23.87 20.10
N SER A 117 -18.67 23.91 20.87
CA SER A 117 -18.61 23.94 22.35
C SER A 117 -18.86 22.68 23.20
N ALA A 118 -17.75 22.15 23.75
CA ALA A 118 -17.39 21.82 25.17
C ALA A 118 -18.21 20.79 26.01
N PRO A 119 -17.56 20.01 26.93
CA PRO A 119 -17.04 20.50 28.24
C PRO A 119 -15.64 19.94 28.65
N SER A 120 -14.70 20.78 29.13
CA SER A 120 -14.37 21.09 30.55
C SER A 120 -13.17 20.31 31.13
N ALA A 121 -11.96 20.86 30.92
CA ALA A 121 -10.85 20.91 31.90
C ALA A 121 -9.70 21.73 31.27
N GLU A 122 -9.19 22.84 31.76
CA GLU A 122 -9.55 23.76 32.86
C GLU A 122 -9.07 25.18 32.47
N ALA A 123 -9.55 26.22 33.18
CA ALA A 123 -9.10 27.62 33.23
C ALA A 123 -7.90 28.03 32.35
N SER A 124 -7.90 29.10 31.55
CA SER A 124 -8.42 30.44 31.78
C SER A 124 -8.29 31.25 30.48
N ARG A 125 -9.24 32.16 30.23
CA ARG A 125 -9.26 33.07 29.08
C ARG A 125 -8.08 34.04 29.11
N ALA A 126 -7.36 34.13 27.99
CA ALA A 126 -6.74 35.35 27.49
C ALA A 126 -6.67 35.26 25.95
N ASP A 127 -7.21 36.27 25.29
CA ASP A 127 -7.32 36.43 23.85
C ASP A 127 -5.96 36.46 23.16
N LEU A 128 -5.77 35.65 22.10
CA LEU A 128 -4.83 35.94 21.00
C LEU A 128 -5.40 35.32 19.71
N ASP A 129 -5.68 36.20 18.77
CA ASP A 129 -6.08 35.93 17.40
C ASP A 129 -5.13 34.96 16.64
N ASN A 130 -5.68 34.36 15.57
CA ASN A 130 -5.02 33.93 14.32
C ASN A 130 -4.86 32.42 14.07
N ASP A 131 -5.59 32.00 13.02
CA ASP A 131 -5.15 31.20 11.87
C ASP A 131 -3.90 30.32 12.00
N ASP A 132 -4.07 29.00 11.99
CA ASP A 132 -2.96 28.07 11.73
C ASP A 132 -3.46 26.81 11.00
N GLU A 133 -3.98 27.03 9.78
CA GLU A 133 -4.39 25.99 8.80
C GLU A 133 -3.21 25.12 8.31
N CYS A 134 -2.02 25.36 8.86
CA CYS A 134 -0.77 24.71 8.47
C CYS A 134 -0.21 23.78 9.55
N SER A 135 -0.88 23.60 10.69
CA SER A 135 -0.40 22.75 11.78
C SER A 135 -0.82 21.27 11.63
N PHE A 136 -0.47 20.66 10.50
CA PHE A 136 -0.62 19.21 10.33
C PHE A 136 0.66 18.44 10.76
N ALA A 137 0.45 17.24 11.31
CA ALA A 137 1.53 16.36 11.74
C ALA A 137 2.25 15.72 10.53
N CYS A 138 3.56 15.56 10.64
CA CYS A 138 4.39 14.88 9.65
C CYS A 138 5.16 13.75 10.33
N PHE A 139 5.19 12.56 9.71
CA PHE A 139 6.06 11.48 10.14
C PHE A 139 7.49 11.69 9.62
N ASP A 140 8.47 11.23 10.38
CA ASP A 140 9.91 11.35 10.08
C ASP A 140 10.41 10.27 9.12
N VAL A 141 9.73 10.11 7.99
CA VAL A 141 10.20 9.28 6.88
C VAL A 141 11.11 10.12 6.00
N TYR A 142 12.41 9.84 5.96
CA TYR A 142 13.37 10.62 5.15
C TYR A 142 13.26 10.26 3.66
N ARG A 143 12.70 11.18 2.87
CA ARG A 143 12.57 11.11 1.40
C ARG A 143 12.77 12.52 0.85
N PRO A 144 14.03 12.97 0.71
CA PRO A 144 14.32 14.38 0.54
C PRO A 144 13.80 14.92 -0.79
N VAL A 145 13.28 16.13 -0.75
CA VAL A 145 12.68 16.83 -1.89
C VAL A 145 13.12 18.29 -1.89
N ILE A 146 13.44 18.83 -3.07
CA ILE A 146 13.87 20.22 -3.24
C ILE A 146 12.63 21.07 -3.52
N GLY A 147 12.35 22.07 -2.69
CA GLY A 147 11.27 23.02 -2.88
C GLY A 147 11.56 24.04 -3.97
N ASP A 148 10.54 24.78 -4.42
CA ASP A 148 10.70 25.92 -5.35
C ASP A 148 11.49 27.08 -4.73
N ASP A 149 11.56 27.14 -3.40
CA ASP A 149 12.43 28.03 -2.64
C ASP A 149 13.89 27.59 -2.61
N GLY A 150 14.24 26.51 -3.34
CA GLY A 150 15.58 25.96 -3.41
C GLY A 150 16.05 25.24 -2.13
N LYS A 151 15.18 25.09 -1.13
CA LYS A 151 15.51 24.38 0.12
C LYS A 151 15.24 22.89 -0.03
N THR A 152 16.10 22.07 0.56
CA THR A 152 15.86 20.62 0.68
C THR A 152 15.06 20.34 1.95
N TYR A 153 13.96 19.62 1.81
CA TYR A 153 13.08 19.21 2.91
C TYR A 153 13.24 17.73 3.20
N SER A 154 13.14 17.33 4.48
CA SER A 154 13.28 15.93 4.92
C SER A 154 12.30 14.99 4.23
N ASN A 155 11.08 15.47 3.97
CA ASN A 155 10.11 14.82 3.09
C ASN A 155 9.07 15.82 2.58
N GLU A 156 8.20 15.32 1.70
CA GLU A 156 7.13 16.09 1.08
C GLU A 156 6.14 16.71 2.08
N CYS A 157 5.84 16.03 3.19
CA CYS A 157 4.96 16.56 4.23
C CYS A 157 5.55 17.85 4.84
N TYR A 158 6.84 17.81 5.22
CA TYR A 158 7.55 18.98 5.74
C TYR A 158 7.65 20.11 4.70
N MET A 159 7.81 19.80 3.41
CA MET A 159 7.77 20.81 2.35
C MET A 159 6.41 21.49 2.26
N ARG A 160 5.31 20.72 2.21
CA ARG A 160 3.94 21.27 2.12
C ARG A 160 3.61 22.13 3.34
N ARG A 161 4.07 21.73 4.52
CA ARG A 161 3.85 22.47 5.77
C ARG A 161 4.56 23.82 5.76
N ALA A 162 5.79 23.86 5.27
CA ALA A 162 6.53 25.11 5.10
C ALA A 162 5.90 26.03 4.05
N LYS A 163 5.46 25.48 2.92
CA LYS A 163 4.74 26.24 1.87
C LYS A 163 3.44 26.84 2.38
N CYS A 164 2.72 26.12 3.24
CA CYS A 164 1.50 26.59 3.86
C CYS A 164 1.78 27.81 4.75
N LYS A 165 2.77 27.73 5.65
CA LYS A 165 3.17 28.85 6.51
C LYS A 165 3.62 30.10 5.75
N ASN A 166 4.17 29.94 4.55
CA ASN A 166 4.56 31.07 3.71
C ASN A 166 3.37 31.71 2.97
N LYS A 167 2.24 31.01 2.81
CA LYS A 167 1.05 31.56 2.13
C LYS A 167 0.28 32.56 3.00
N ASP A 168 0.28 32.38 4.32
CA ASP A 168 -0.28 33.36 5.27
C ASP A 168 0.44 34.71 5.22
N THR A 169 1.67 34.76 4.71
CA THR A 169 2.43 36.02 4.56
C THR A 169 2.21 36.75 3.23
N SER A 170 1.31 36.27 2.35
CA SER A 170 1.16 36.79 0.98
C SER A 170 -0.19 37.43 0.65
N THR A 171 -1.06 37.69 1.63
CA THR A 171 -2.34 38.40 1.42
C THR A 171 -2.59 39.42 2.52
N ASP A 172 -1.88 40.54 2.47
CA ASP A 172 -2.29 41.80 3.10
C ASP A 172 -1.61 42.98 2.37
N VAL A 173 -2.11 43.30 1.16
CA VAL A 173 -1.87 44.58 0.46
C VAL A 173 -3.15 44.98 -0.28
#